data_AF-A0A2V6K0B7-F1
#
_entry.id   AF-A0A2V6K0B7-F1
#
_cell.length_a   1.000
_cell.length_b   1.000
_cell.length_c   1.000
_cell.angle_alpha   90.00
_cell.angle_beta   90.00
_cell.angle_gamma   90.00
#
_symmetry.space_group_name_H-M   'P 1'
#
loop_
_entity.id
_entity.type
_entity.pdbx_description
1 polymer ?
#
loop_
_entity_poly.entity_id
_entity_poly.type
_entity_poly.pdbx_seq_one_letter_code
_entity_poly.pdbx_strand_id
1 'polypeptide(L)' 'MEYKSDPALLIVAHGSTVNPDSSAPTLAHAAEIRRREVLADVECAFWKEEPSLRDALFLF' A
#
# COMPACT_ATOMS: atom_id res chain seq x y z
N MET A 1 11.06 13.18 -25.78
CA MET A 1 11.28 12.26 -24.66
C MET A 1 9.95 12.12 -23.95
N GLU A 2 9.31 10.96 -24.10
CA GLU A 2 8.11 10.62 -23.35
C GLU A 2 8.57 10.27 -21.94
N TYR A 3 8.24 11.11 -20.95
CA TYR A 3 8.44 10.77 -19.55
C TYR A 3 7.42 9.67 -19.22
N LYS A 4 7.84 8.42 -19.36
CA LYS A 4 7.05 7.30 -18.87
C LYS A 4 7.17 7.32 -17.35
N SER A 5 6.08 7.70 -16.69
CA SER A 5 5.98 7.60 -15.24
C SER A 5 6.14 6.12 -14.86
N ASP A 6 7.04 5.83 -13.94
CA ASP A 6 7.11 4.48 -13.42
C ASP A 6 5.83 4.19 -12.62
N PRO A 7 5.13 3.08 -12.91
CA PRO A 7 3.86 2.80 -12.27
C PRO A 7 4.07 2.42 -10.79
N ALA A 8 3.23 2.99 -9.93
CA ALA A 8 3.13 2.67 -8.52
C ALA A 8 1.77 2.05 -8.18
N LEU A 9 1.70 1.26 -7.12
CA LEU A 9 0.47 0.60 -6.63
C LEU A 9 0.20 0.98 -5.17
N LEU A 10 -1.01 1.43 -4.90
CA LEU A 10 -1.53 1.60 -3.54
C LEU A 10 -2.58 0.53 -3.26
N ILE A 11 -2.37 -0.27 -2.21
CA ILE A 11 -3.34 -1.23 -1.72
C ILE A 11 -4.14 -0.61 -0.57
N VAL A 12 -5.44 -0.44 -0.78
CA VAL A 12 -6.36 0.14 0.21
C VAL A 12 -7.12 -0.97 0.93
N ALA A 13 -7.11 -0.94 2.26
CA ALA A 13 -7.85 -1.87 3.09
C ALA A 13 -8.58 -1.17 4.24
N HIS A 14 -9.53 -1.87 4.86
CA HIS A 14 -10.29 -1.29 5.96
C HIS A 14 -9.42 -1.10 7.22
N GLY A 15 -8.56 -2.08 7.52
CA GLY A 15 -7.88 -2.16 8.81
C GLY A 15 -8.85 -2.26 9.98
N SER A 16 -8.35 -2.16 11.20
CA SER A 16 -9.11 -2.31 12.43
C SER A 16 -8.41 -1.64 13.61
N THR A 17 -9.19 -0.89 14.38
CA THR A 17 -8.74 -0.39 15.69
C THR A 17 -8.87 -1.43 16.82
N VAL A 18 -9.41 -2.63 16.52
CA VAL A 18 -9.73 -3.66 17.54
C VAL A 18 -8.99 -4.97 17.32
N ASN A 19 -8.47 -5.21 16.11
CA ASN A 19 -7.72 -6.41 15.79
C ASN A 19 -6.55 -6.05 14.87
N PRO A 20 -5.32 -5.92 15.39
CA PRO A 20 -4.16 -5.53 14.59
C PRO A 20 -3.82 -6.55 13.49
N ASP A 21 -4.25 -7.81 13.61
CA ASP A 21 -4.02 -8.83 12.58
C ASP A 21 -4.86 -8.61 11.31
N SER A 22 -5.82 -7.67 11.33
CA SER A 22 -6.69 -7.38 10.18
C SER A 22 -5.92 -6.82 8.99
N SER A 23 -4.81 -6.12 9.23
CA SER A 23 -3.94 -5.57 8.17
C SER A 23 -2.89 -6.57 7.67
N ALA A 24 -2.65 -7.67 8.38
CA ALA A 24 -1.61 -8.65 8.02
C ALA A 24 -1.76 -9.23 6.60
N PRO A 25 -2.96 -9.59 6.10
CA PRO A 25 -3.11 -10.07 4.72
C PRO A 25 -2.76 -9.00 3.69
N THR A 26 -3.17 -7.75 3.92
CA THR A 26 -2.86 -6.62 3.03
C THR A 26 -1.35 -6.38 2.96
N LEU A 27 -0.69 -6.35 4.12
CA LEU A 27 0.76 -6.18 4.21
C LEU A 27 1.51 -7.34 3.54
N ALA A 28 1.03 -8.57 3.72
CA ALA A 28 1.62 -9.76 3.08
C ALA A 28 1.51 -9.68 1.54
N HIS A 29 0.38 -9.23 1.02
CA HIS A 29 0.19 -9.03 -0.42
C HIS A 29 1.09 -7.92 -0.97
N ALA A 30 1.20 -6.77 -0.28
CA ALA A 30 2.11 -5.71 -0.69
C ALA A 30 3.57 -6.17 -0.70
N ALA A 31 4.00 -6.88 0.34
CA ALA A 31 5.35 -7.45 0.39
C ALA A 31 5.62 -8.44 -0.75
N GLU A 32 4.64 -9.29 -1.09
CA GLU A 32 4.75 -10.22 -2.22
C GLU A 32 4.83 -9.50 -3.56
N ILE A 33 4.06 -8.44 -3.78
CA ILE A 33 4.12 -7.67 -5.03
C ILE A 33 5.44 -6.90 -5.12
N ARG A 34 5.90 -6.29 -4.01
CA ARG A 34 7.20 -5.60 -3.94
C ARG A 34 8.36 -6.53 -4.28
N ARG A 35 8.32 -7.80 -3.82
CA ARG A 35 9.32 -8.83 -4.17
C ARG A 35 9.43 -9.12 -5.67
N ARG A 36 8.43 -8.78 -6.47
CA ARG A 36 8.43 -9.03 -7.92
C ARG A 36 9.12 -7.94 -8.72
N GLU A 37 9.40 -6.78 -8.12
CA GLU A 37 10.12 -5.66 -8.76
C GLU A 37 9.50 -5.21 -10.11
N VAL A 38 8.17 -5.34 -10.23
CA VAL A 38 7.41 -4.99 -11.45
C VAL A 38 6.84 -3.57 -11.45
N LEU A 39 6.87 -2.92 -10.29
CA LEU A 39 6.35 -1.57 -10.04
C LEU A 39 7.45 -0.77 -9.34
N ALA A 40 7.50 0.54 -9.55
CA ALA A 40 8.46 1.40 -8.85
C ALA A 40 8.16 1.48 -7.35
N ASP A 41 6.88 1.44 -6.99
CA ASP A 41 6.47 1.51 -5.60
C ASP A 41 5.17 0.73 -5.32
N VAL A 42 5.05 0.18 -4.11
CA VAL A 42 3.93 -0.63 -3.65
C VAL A 42 3.66 -0.32 -2.19
N GLU A 43 2.63 0.48 -1.92
CA GLU A 43 2.31 0.95 -0.57
C GLU A 43 0.92 0.52 -0.09
N CYS A 44 0.70 0.62 1.22
CA CYS A 44 -0.57 0.26 1.86
C CYS A 44 -1.15 1.46 2.61
N ALA A 45 -2.47 1.65 2.49
CA ALA A 45 -3.19 2.60 3.31
C ALA A 45 -4.49 1.99 3.87
N PHE A 46 -4.84 2.38 5.09
CA PHE A 46 -5.92 1.79 5.86
C PHE A 46 -6.90 2.86 6.33
N TRP A 47 -8.18 2.48 6.43
CA TRP A 47 -9.20 3.38 6.98
C TRP A 47 -9.05 3.52 8.50
N LYS A 48 -8.83 2.41 9.21
CA LYS A 48 -8.85 2.36 10.68
C LYS A 48 -7.48 2.18 11.33
N GLU A 49 -6.42 2.10 10.54
CA GLU A 49 -5.03 1.90 10.98
C GLU A 49 -4.11 2.88 10.24
N GLU A 50 -2.85 2.94 10.66
CA GLU A 50 -1.80 3.63 9.91
C GLU A 50 -1.06 2.66 8.97
N PRO A 51 -0.63 3.09 7.77
CA PRO A 51 -0.77 4.44 7.22
C PRO A 51 -2.21 4.79 6.82
N SER A 52 -2.69 5.98 7.17
CA SER A 52 -4.07 6.43 6.92
C SER A 52 -4.36 6.70 5.44
N LEU A 53 -5.60 6.46 5.01
CA LEU A 53 -6.06 6.87 3.67
C LEU A 53 -5.94 8.38 3.40
N ARG A 54 -5.90 9.21 4.44
CA ARG A 54 -5.71 10.66 4.29
C ARG A 54 -4.30 10.99 3.78
N ASP A 55 -3.32 10.16 4.12
CA ASP A 55 -1.92 10.38 3.80
C ASP A 55 -1.47 9.56 2.60
N ALA A 56 -2.38 8.82 1.97
CA ALA A 56 -2.07 7.83 0.94
C ALA A 56 -1.32 8.38 -0.28
N LEU A 57 -1.53 9.64 -0.64
CA LEU A 57 -0.81 10.28 -1.75
C LEU A 57 0.59 10.77 -1.37
N PHE A 58 0.92 10.85 -0.07
CA PHE A 58 2.24 11.20 0.42
C PHE A 58 3.12 9.96 0.65
N LEU A 59 2.61 8.76 0.36
CA LEU A 59 3.36 7.50 0.46
C LEU A 59 4.30 7.28 -0.72
N PHE A 60 4.19 8.10 -1.78
CA PHE A 60 5.01 8.08 -2.99
C PHE A 60 5.81 9.38 -3.13
#